data_AF-A0A7J8Q8K5-F1
#
_entry.id   AF-A0A7J8Q8K5-F1
#
_cell.length_a   1.000
_cell.length_b   1.000
_cell.length_c   1.000
_cell.angle_alpha   90.00
_cell.angle_beta   90.00
_cell.angle_gamma   90.00
#
_symmetry.space_group_name_H-M   'P 1'
#
loop_
_entity.id
_entity.type
_entity.pdbx_description
1 polymer ?
#
loop_
_entity_poly.entity_id
_entity_poly.type
_entity_poly.pdbx_seq_one_letter_code
_entity_poly.pdbx_strand_id
1 'polypeptide(L)'
;MEVEDFVTPRSASENPQRSTSLTSLRTANGGSLRNSFLYAKLREEPIKLSVRKLDGSFFDVEILKMATIADLKLAVEHVFSQMPDQGLGEISWPHVWGHFCLCYDAQKLVSDTDLVVKYGIRDGHQVRIRTT
;
A
#
# COMPACT_ATOMS: atom_id res chain seq x y z
N MET A 1 39.65 69.78 51.77
CA MET A 1 38.25 69.37 51.56
C MET A 1 38.25 68.38 50.39
N GLU A 2 38.63 67.11 50.58
CA GLU A 2 38.45 66.21 51.76
C GLU A 2 36.96 65.92 52.00
N VAL A 3 36.50 64.67 52.17
CA VAL A 3 37.17 63.34 52.28
C VAL A 3 36.24 62.20 51.83
N GLU A 4 36.81 61.01 51.57
CA GLU A 4 36.36 59.59 51.80
C GLU A 4 34.86 59.19 51.65
N ASP A 5 34.42 57.95 51.36
CA ASP A 5 34.92 56.57 51.54
C ASP A 5 34.65 55.70 50.27
N PHE A 6 35.43 54.64 49.93
CA PHE A 6 35.27 53.21 50.31
C PHE A 6 33.84 52.61 50.14
N VAL A 7 33.63 51.42 49.54
CA VAL A 7 34.56 50.46 48.90
C VAL A 7 33.84 49.56 47.84
N THR A 8 34.64 48.96 46.95
CA THR A 8 34.31 47.98 45.88
C THR A 8 34.05 46.55 46.40
N PRO A 9 33.72 45.51 45.57
CA PRO A 9 33.55 45.43 44.11
C PRO A 9 32.08 45.00 43.75
N ARG A 10 31.67 44.23 42.72
CA ARG A 10 32.21 43.44 41.56
C ARG A 10 31.02 43.29 40.56
N SER A 11 31.09 43.12 39.23
CA SER A 11 31.80 42.18 38.34
C SER A 11 31.58 40.69 38.69
N ALA A 12 31.31 39.75 37.78
CA ALA A 12 31.44 39.77 36.31
C ALA A 12 30.39 38.84 35.64
N SER A 13 30.44 38.75 34.30
CA SER A 13 29.73 37.73 33.52
C SER A 13 30.61 36.50 33.31
N GLU A 14 30.09 35.31 33.66
CA GLU A 14 30.56 34.01 33.15
C GLU A 14 29.30 33.17 32.84
N ASN A 15 29.04 32.79 31.57
CA ASN A 15 29.72 31.80 30.72
C ASN A 15 29.14 30.38 30.93
N PRO A 16 28.50 29.76 29.91
CA PRO A 16 27.71 28.55 30.11
C PRO A 16 28.51 27.25 29.95
N GLN A 17 28.71 26.52 31.04
CA GLN A 17 28.99 25.09 31.02
C GLN A 17 28.65 24.44 32.37
N ARG A 18 27.69 23.51 32.39
CA ARG A 18 27.49 22.63 33.57
C ARG A 18 27.42 21.17 33.13
N SER A 19 28.57 20.51 33.23
CA SER A 19 28.72 19.08 32.97
C SER A 19 27.86 18.26 33.94
N THR A 20 27.17 17.25 33.44
CA THR A 20 26.50 16.21 34.23
C THR A 20 27.28 14.90 34.09
N SER A 21 27.85 14.43 35.21
CA SER A 21 28.81 13.33 35.22
C SER A 21 28.24 11.98 34.77
N LEU A 22 29.10 11.16 34.16
CA LEU A 22 28.78 9.83 33.66
C LEU A 22 28.56 8.80 34.79
N THR A 23 27.47 8.04 34.73
CA THR A 23 27.34 6.76 35.43
C THR A 23 26.80 5.69 34.48
N SER A 24 27.70 4.90 33.90
CA SER A 24 27.34 3.77 33.03
C SER A 24 27.03 2.53 33.85
N LEU A 25 25.74 2.26 34.15
CA LEU A 25 25.33 0.97 34.70
C LEU A 25 25.12 -0.05 33.58
N ARG A 26 26.02 -1.04 33.53
CA ARG A 26 25.98 -2.16 32.58
C ARG A 26 25.06 -3.27 33.09
N THR A 27 23.75 -3.15 32.88
CA THR A 27 22.83 -4.28 33.06
C THR A 27 23.00 -5.25 31.88
N ALA A 28 23.63 -6.39 32.11
CA ALA A 28 23.88 -7.39 31.08
C ALA A 28 22.66 -8.32 30.86
N ASN A 29 22.51 -8.78 29.61
CA ASN A 29 21.69 -9.92 29.17
C ASN A 29 20.17 -9.85 29.43
N GLY A 30 19.35 -9.77 28.35
CA GLY A 30 17.88 -9.70 28.53
C GLY A 30 16.99 -9.57 27.28
N GLY A 31 17.42 -10.01 26.09
CA GLY A 31 16.54 -10.20 24.92
C GLY A 31 15.93 -8.95 24.26
N SER A 32 16.40 -8.60 23.05
CA SER A 32 15.74 -7.57 22.24
C SER A 32 14.42 -8.07 21.64
N LEU A 33 13.30 -7.79 22.31
CA LEU A 33 11.94 -8.09 21.83
C LEU A 33 11.29 -6.94 21.06
N ARG A 34 12.01 -5.84 20.77
CA ARG A 34 11.47 -4.68 20.02
C ARG A 34 11.55 -4.80 18.49
N ASN A 35 12.18 -5.85 17.95
CA ASN A 35 12.32 -6.08 16.50
C ASN A 35 11.48 -7.24 15.92
N SER A 36 10.77 -8.03 16.74
CA SER A 36 10.01 -9.20 16.27
C SER A 36 8.82 -8.84 15.37
N PHE A 37 8.21 -7.68 15.57
CA PHE A 37 6.96 -7.29 14.88
C PHE A 37 7.14 -6.81 13.43
N LEU A 38 8.35 -6.47 12.99
CA LEU A 38 8.57 -5.96 11.63
C LEU A 38 8.61 -7.06 10.56
N TYR A 39 8.88 -8.30 10.94
CA TYR A 39 8.84 -9.46 10.02
C TYR A 39 7.40 -9.86 9.63
N ALA A 40 6.39 -9.42 10.38
CA ALA A 40 4.99 -9.74 10.14
C ALA A 40 4.32 -8.88 9.04
N LYS A 41 5.05 -7.96 8.40
CA LYS A 41 4.56 -7.20 7.24
C LYS A 41 5.31 -7.54 5.96
N LEU A 42 5.32 -8.84 5.64
CA LEU A 42 5.27 -9.26 4.23
C LEU A 42 4.05 -8.57 3.62
N ARG A 43 4.29 -7.55 2.81
CA ARG A 43 3.22 -6.90 2.04
C ARG A 43 2.72 -7.97 1.08
N GLU A 44 1.42 -8.24 1.07
CA GLU A 44 0.87 -9.01 -0.03
C GLU A 44 0.98 -8.13 -1.28
N GLU A 45 1.93 -8.47 -2.13
CA GLU A 45 2.25 -7.67 -3.31
C GLU A 45 1.07 -7.75 -4.28
N PRO A 46 0.44 -6.61 -4.62
CA PRO A 46 -0.59 -6.61 -5.65
C PRO A 46 0.05 -6.95 -7.00
N ILE A 47 -0.71 -7.64 -7.84
CA ILE A 47 -0.36 -7.92 -9.22
C ILE A 47 -1.19 -7.00 -10.13
N LYS A 48 -0.50 -6.40 -11.09
CA LYS A 48 -1.11 -5.57 -12.12
C LYS A 48 -1.45 -6.44 -13.33
N LEU A 49 -2.71 -6.39 -13.78
CA LEU A 49 -3.21 -7.16 -14.91
C LEU A 49 -3.80 -6.24 -15.98
N SER A 50 -3.46 -6.46 -17.24
CA SER A 50 -4.07 -5.71 -18.35
C SER A 50 -5.30 -6.47 -18.87
N VAL A 51 -6.48 -5.87 -18.73
CA VAL A 51 -7.75 -6.44 -19.19
C VAL A 51 -8.07 -5.91 -20.59
N ARG A 52 -8.22 -6.82 -21.55
CA ARG A 52 -8.59 -6.52 -22.94
C ARG A 52 -10.11 -6.41 -23.09
N LYS A 53 -10.56 -5.24 -23.52
CA LYS A 53 -11.95 -4.94 -23.90
C LYS A 53 -12.30 -5.50 -25.29
N LEU A 54 -13.60 -5.46 -25.63
CA LEU A 54 -14.14 -6.03 -26.87
C LEU A 54 -13.85 -5.18 -28.12
N ASP A 55 -13.67 -3.86 -27.96
CA ASP A 55 -13.14 -2.93 -28.97
C ASP A 55 -11.66 -3.21 -29.32
N GLY A 56 -10.99 -4.07 -28.55
CA GLY A 56 -9.58 -4.39 -28.67
C GLY A 56 -8.64 -3.49 -27.89
N SER A 57 -9.15 -2.48 -27.16
CA SER A 57 -8.37 -1.65 -26.24
C SER A 57 -8.08 -2.38 -24.92
N PHE A 58 -7.23 -1.77 -24.10
CA PHE A 58 -6.76 -2.34 -22.84
C PHE A 58 -6.91 -1.31 -21.72
N PHE A 59 -7.17 -1.79 -20.51
CA PHE A 59 -7.06 -1.03 -19.27
C PHE A 59 -6.40 -1.91 -18.23
N ASP A 60 -5.73 -1.30 -17.25
CA ASP A 60 -5.07 -2.05 -16.19
C ASP A 60 -5.95 -2.11 -14.94
N VAL A 61 -5.91 -3.25 -14.25
CA VAL A 61 -6.48 -3.45 -12.91
C VAL A 61 -5.38 -3.90 -11.95
N GLU A 62 -5.53 -3.57 -10.68
CA GLU A 62 -4.61 -3.96 -9.60
C GLU A 62 -5.38 -4.80 -8.57
N ILE A 63 -4.90 -6.00 -8.29
CA ILE A 63 -5.53 -6.96 -7.37
C ILE A 63 -4.47 -7.64 -6.49
N LEU A 64 -4.86 -8.19 -5.35
CA LEU A 64 -3.93 -8.99 -4.53
C LEU A 64 -3.51 -10.27 -5.24
N LYS A 65 -2.32 -10.78 -4.93
CA LYS A 65 -1.79 -12.01 -5.52
C LYS A 65 -2.65 -13.24 -5.17
N MET A 66 -3.20 -13.31 -3.96
CA MET A 66 -4.16 -14.34 -3.52
C MET A 66 -5.62 -13.88 -3.70
N ALA A 67 -5.90 -12.93 -4.59
CA ALA A 67 -7.27 -12.52 -4.91
C ALA A 67 -8.05 -13.60 -5.68
N THR A 68 -9.37 -13.58 -5.53
CA THR A 68 -10.32 -14.46 -6.21
C THR A 68 -10.72 -13.93 -7.60
N ILE A 69 -11.44 -14.74 -8.39
CA ILE A 69 -12.07 -14.26 -9.63
C ILE A 69 -13.18 -13.24 -9.33
N ALA A 70 -13.88 -13.33 -8.19
CA ALA A 70 -14.80 -12.29 -7.75
C ALA A 70 -14.09 -10.94 -7.53
N ASP A 71 -12.94 -10.93 -6.85
CA ASP A 71 -12.14 -9.72 -6.64
C ASP A 71 -11.64 -9.13 -7.96
N LEU A 72 -11.25 -9.98 -8.92
CA LEU A 72 -10.87 -9.54 -10.27
C LEU A 72 -12.04 -8.93 -11.05
N LYS A 73 -13.26 -9.47 -10.92
CA LYS A 73 -14.47 -8.83 -11.47
C LYS A 73 -14.68 -7.47 -10.81
N LEU A 74 -14.72 -7.39 -9.47
CA LEU A 74 -14.92 -6.15 -8.71
C LEU A 74 -13.87 -5.08 -9.02
N ALA A 75 -12.60 -5.47 -9.24
CA ALA A 75 -11.55 -4.54 -9.66
C ALA A 75 -11.79 -3.98 -11.08
N VAL A 76 -12.34 -4.78 -12.00
CA VAL A 76 -12.83 -4.28 -13.30
C VAL A 76 -13.99 -3.31 -13.09
N GLU A 77 -15.00 -3.65 -12.27
CA GLU A 77 -16.13 -2.76 -11.98
C GLU A 77 -15.64 -1.40 -11.46
N HIS A 78 -14.72 -1.42 -10.49
CA HIS A 78 -14.19 -0.23 -9.85
C HIS A 78 -13.36 0.68 -10.76
N VAL A 79 -12.66 0.14 -11.77
CA VAL A 79 -11.97 0.96 -12.78
C VAL A 79 -12.98 1.60 -13.76
N PHE A 80 -14.04 0.89 -14.14
CA PHE A 80 -15.08 1.48 -14.99
C PHE A 80 -15.91 2.54 -14.24
N SER A 81 -16.24 2.33 -12.96
CA SER A 81 -16.95 3.33 -12.12
C SER A 81 -16.13 4.58 -11.77
N GLN A 82 -14.83 4.62 -12.14
CA GLN A 82 -13.97 5.81 -12.07
C GLN A 82 -13.74 6.47 -13.43
N MET A 83 -14.23 5.86 -14.52
CA MET A 83 -14.17 6.44 -15.85
C MET A 83 -15.29 7.48 -15.99
N PRO A 84 -15.03 8.69 -16.52
CA PRO A 84 -16.09 9.70 -16.67
C PRO A 84 -17.21 9.18 -17.59
N ASP A 85 -18.46 9.33 -17.15
CA ASP A 85 -19.65 8.82 -17.84
C ASP A 85 -19.69 9.27 -19.31
N GLN A 86 -19.53 8.31 -20.24
CA GLN A 86 -19.54 8.57 -21.68
C GLN A 86 -20.96 8.75 -22.25
N GLY A 87 -21.91 9.24 -21.44
CA GLY A 87 -23.34 9.34 -21.77
C GLY A 87 -24.12 8.02 -21.71
N LEU A 88 -23.45 6.89 -21.46
CA LEU A 88 -24.08 5.69 -20.91
C LEU A 88 -24.28 5.88 -19.41
N GLY A 89 -25.47 5.52 -18.91
CA GLY A 89 -25.76 5.54 -17.48
C GLY A 89 -25.21 4.33 -16.72
N GLU A 90 -25.69 4.14 -15.49
CA GLU A 90 -25.21 3.13 -14.54
C GLU A 90 -25.03 1.73 -15.15
N ILE A 91 -23.81 1.20 -15.05
CA ILE A 91 -23.44 -0.07 -15.64
C ILE A 91 -24.08 -1.20 -14.82
N SER A 92 -25.03 -1.91 -15.43
CA SER A 92 -25.66 -3.09 -14.84
C SER A 92 -24.73 -4.31 -14.78
N TRP A 93 -23.78 -4.33 -13.85
CA TRP A 93 -22.78 -5.39 -13.71
C TRP A 93 -23.34 -6.83 -13.67
N PRO A 94 -24.49 -7.14 -13.05
CA PRO A 94 -25.10 -8.47 -13.15
C PRO A 94 -25.43 -8.90 -14.59
N HIS A 95 -25.85 -7.96 -15.45
CA HIS A 95 -26.07 -8.23 -16.87
C HIS A 95 -24.76 -8.37 -17.64
N VAL A 96 -23.71 -7.61 -17.26
CA VAL A 96 -22.36 -7.76 -17.83
C VAL A 96 -21.82 -9.16 -17.54
N TRP A 97 -21.79 -9.59 -16.29
CA TRP A 97 -21.25 -10.92 -15.93
C TRP A 97 -22.16 -12.10 -16.31
N GLY A 98 -23.43 -11.84 -16.63
CA GLY A 98 -24.34 -12.83 -17.22
C GLY A 98 -24.07 -13.13 -18.70
N HIS A 99 -23.56 -12.15 -19.46
CA HIS A 99 -23.29 -12.29 -20.91
C HIS A 99 -21.80 -12.28 -21.29
N PHE A 100 -20.92 -11.86 -20.39
CA PHE A 100 -19.48 -11.77 -20.61
C PHE A 100 -18.70 -12.50 -19.51
N CYS A 101 -17.68 -13.24 -19.92
CA CYS A 101 -16.75 -13.93 -19.05
C CYS A 101 -15.32 -13.41 -19.26
N LEU A 102 -14.55 -13.34 -18.17
CA LEU A 102 -13.12 -13.13 -18.24
C LEU A 102 -12.45 -14.44 -18.67
N CYS A 103 -11.47 -14.38 -19.55
CA CYS A 103 -10.69 -15.53 -19.99
C CYS A 103 -9.19 -15.23 -19.86
N TYR A 104 -8.46 -16.15 -19.26
CA TYR A 104 -6.99 -16.14 -19.27
C TYR A 104 -6.50 -17.23 -20.24
N ASP A 105 -5.76 -16.81 -21.27
CA ASP A 105 -5.53 -17.60 -22.48
C ASP A 105 -6.82 -18.35 -22.94
N ALA A 106 -6.79 -19.68 -23.10
CA ALA A 106 -7.93 -20.49 -23.53
C ALA A 106 -8.97 -20.76 -22.42
N GLN A 107 -8.65 -20.47 -21.16
CA GLN A 107 -9.43 -20.85 -19.99
C GLN A 107 -10.45 -19.76 -19.61
N LYS A 108 -11.73 -20.14 -19.42
CA LYS A 108 -12.76 -19.24 -18.88
C LYS A 108 -12.63 -19.16 -17.36
N LEU A 109 -12.56 -17.95 -16.81
CA LEU A 109 -12.53 -17.66 -15.37
C LEU A 109 -13.98 -17.61 -14.86
N VAL A 110 -14.56 -18.78 -14.60
CA VAL A 110 -16.00 -18.92 -14.26
C VAL A 110 -16.25 -19.08 -12.76
N SER A 111 -15.31 -19.69 -12.02
CA SER A 111 -15.49 -19.95 -10.58
C SER A 111 -15.07 -18.73 -9.77
N ASP A 112 -16.06 -17.97 -9.28
CA ASP A 112 -15.82 -16.74 -8.52
C ASP A 112 -15.04 -16.95 -7.21
N THR A 113 -15.02 -18.17 -6.67
CA THR A 113 -14.24 -18.59 -5.50
C THR A 113 -12.81 -19.03 -5.81
N ASP A 114 -12.43 -19.20 -7.09
CA ASP A 114 -11.08 -19.63 -7.44
C ASP A 114 -10.08 -18.46 -7.36
N LEU A 115 -8.85 -18.75 -6.93
CA LEU A 115 -7.77 -17.76 -6.90
C LEU A 115 -7.21 -17.51 -8.31
N VAL A 116 -6.85 -16.27 -8.64
CA VAL A 116 -6.23 -15.93 -9.93
C VAL A 116 -4.96 -16.75 -10.20
N VAL A 117 -4.15 -17.01 -9.17
CA VAL A 117 -2.94 -17.86 -9.26
C VAL A 117 -3.22 -19.33 -9.59
N LYS A 118 -4.44 -19.85 -9.35
CA LYS A 118 -4.85 -21.22 -9.74
C LYS A 118 -4.78 -21.40 -11.26
N TYR A 119 -5.09 -20.34 -12.00
CA TYR A 119 -5.03 -20.27 -13.46
C TYR A 119 -3.64 -19.90 -14.01
N GLY A 120 -2.63 -19.76 -13.13
CA GLY A 120 -1.27 -19.37 -13.52
C GLY A 120 -1.09 -17.88 -13.85
N ILE A 121 -2.07 -17.04 -13.51
CA ILE A 121 -2.00 -15.58 -13.69
C ILE A 121 -0.95 -14.99 -12.75
N ARG A 122 -0.20 -13.98 -13.23
CA ARG A 122 0.87 -13.26 -12.50
C ARG A 122 0.88 -11.79 -12.90
N ASP A 123 1.68 -10.98 -12.21
CA ASP A 123 1.93 -9.58 -12.58
C ASP A 123 2.34 -9.43 -14.07
N GLY A 124 1.81 -8.41 -14.74
CA GLY A 124 2.01 -8.14 -16.16
C GLY A 124 1.25 -9.05 -17.12
N HIS A 125 0.45 -10.00 -16.65
CA HIS A 125 -0.34 -10.87 -17.53
C HIS A 125 -1.62 -10.19 -18.06
N GLN A 126 -2.08 -10.68 -19.21
CA GLN A 126 -3.26 -10.17 -19.90
C GLN A 126 -4.47 -11.11 -19.75
N VAL A 127 -5.64 -10.54 -19.43
CA VAL A 127 -6.93 -11.23 -19.37
C VAL A 127 -7.84 -10.65 -20.47
N ARG A 128 -8.65 -11.45 -21.15
CA ARG A 128 -9.55 -10.99 -22.22
C ARG A 128 -11.03 -11.16 -21.84
N ILE A 129 -11.82 -10.12 -22.07
CA ILE A 129 -13.29 -10.23 -22.02
C ILE A 129 -13.76 -11.02 -23.26
N ARG A 130 -14.70 -11.96 -23.07
CA ARG A 130 -15.39 -12.68 -24.14
C ARG A 130 -16.88 -12.75 -23.84
N THR A 131 -17.72 -12.56 -24.87
CA THR A 131 -19.11 -13.02 -24.85
C THR A 131 -19.14 -14.54 -24.57
N THR A 132 -20.08 -14.99 -23.76
CA THR A 132 -20.16 -16.38 -23.26
C THR A 132 -20.37 -17.43 -24.34
#